data_AF-A0A450Y4U4-F1
#
_entry.id   AF-A0A450Y4U4-F1
#
_cell.length_a   1.000
_cell.length_b   1.000
_cell.length_c   1.000
_cell.angle_alpha   90.00
_cell.angle_beta   90.00
_cell.angle_gamma   90.00
#
_symmetry.space_group_name_H-M   'P 1'
#
loop_
_entity.id
_entity.type
_entity.pdbx_description
1 polymer ?
#
loop_
_entity_poly.entity_id
_entity_poly.type
_entity_poly.pdbx_seq_one_letter_code
_entity_poly.pdbx_strand_id
1 'polypeptide(L)'
;MNSDLVSVLSTVEDPRSDKNKRYLLEEILLLCVCAAISGADGWKSIAEFGRTKLNWLRKFLEFKNGTPSDDCIGWVMARLSPTALQECFITWTKSIADLTKGDVIAIDGKTLRGSHDRSNGR
;
A
#
# COMPACT_ATOMS: atom_id res chain seq x y z
N MET A 1 9.87 -0.07 16.65
CA MET A 1 8.56 0.03 15.98
C MET A 1 8.62 -0.84 14.75
N ASN A 2 7.64 -1.72 14.53
CA ASN A 2 7.57 -2.44 13.25
C ASN A 2 7.41 -1.40 12.14
N SER A 3 8.38 -1.38 11.22
CA SER A 3 8.46 -0.39 10.14
C SER A 3 7.86 -0.92 8.84
N ASP A 4 7.32 -2.15 8.84
CA ASP A 4 6.82 -2.80 7.65
C ASP A 4 5.38 -2.36 7.33
N LEU A 5 5.06 -2.29 6.05
CA LEU A 5 3.76 -1.82 5.55
C LEU A 5 2.59 -2.59 6.15
N VAL A 6 2.70 -3.92 6.29
CA VAL A 6 1.60 -4.77 6.78
C VAL A 6 1.24 -4.43 8.22
N SER A 7 2.26 -4.23 9.07
CA SER A 7 2.04 -3.83 10.46
C SER A 7 1.29 -2.50 10.58
N VAL A 8 1.64 -1.51 9.74
CA VAL A 8 0.98 -0.20 9.75
C VAL A 8 -0.45 -0.30 9.22
N LEU A 9 -0.70 -1.11 8.18
CA LEU A 9 -2.06 -1.35 7.68
C LEU A 9 -2.96 -2.04 8.71
N SER A 10 -2.41 -2.90 9.56
CA SER A 10 -3.18 -3.58 10.61
C SER A 10 -3.70 -2.65 11.72
N THR A 11 -3.18 -1.43 11.82
CA THR A 11 -3.68 -0.44 12.80
C THR A 11 -4.96 0.27 12.35
N VAL A 12 -5.36 0.09 11.09
CA VAL A 12 -6.61 0.68 10.57
C VAL A 12 -7.80 -0.11 11.11
N GLU A 13 -8.70 0.59 11.82
CA GLU A 13 -9.93 -0.01 12.32
C GLU A 13 -10.81 -0.50 11.16
N ASP A 14 -11.35 -1.71 11.28
CA ASP A 14 -12.24 -2.29 10.30
C ASP A 14 -13.70 -1.88 10.53
N PRO A 15 -14.26 -0.96 9.72
CA PRO A 15 -15.61 -0.44 9.92
C PRO A 15 -16.71 -1.45 9.53
N ARG A 16 -16.32 -2.62 8.99
CA ARG A 16 -17.26 -3.65 8.55
C ARG A 16 -17.78 -4.41 9.76
N SER A 17 -19.06 -4.81 9.71
CA SER A 17 -19.63 -5.77 10.66
C SER A 17 -18.89 -7.11 10.58
N ASP A 18 -18.79 -7.85 11.69
CA ASP A 18 -18.17 -9.18 11.72
C ASP A 18 -18.91 -10.24 10.87
N LYS A 19 -20.11 -9.92 10.40
CA LYS A 19 -20.86 -10.77 9.47
C LYS A 19 -20.30 -10.65 8.07
N ASN A 20 -20.12 -11.78 7.39
CA ASN A 20 -19.67 -11.87 5.98
C ASN A 20 -18.28 -11.26 5.69
N LYS A 21 -17.39 -11.18 6.69
CA LYS A 21 -15.97 -10.83 6.49
C LYS A 21 -15.20 -12.01 5.86
N ARG A 22 -15.21 -12.10 4.53
CA ARG A 22 -14.45 -13.11 3.79
C ARG A 22 -12.95 -12.78 3.66
N TYR A 23 -12.61 -11.50 3.54
CA TYR A 23 -11.23 -11.04 3.32
C TYR A 23 -10.79 -10.16 4.48
N LEU A 24 -9.57 -10.34 4.96
CA LEU A 24 -9.00 -9.50 6.02
C LEU A 24 -8.86 -8.06 5.49
N LEU A 25 -8.98 -7.08 6.37
CA LEU A 25 -8.91 -5.68 5.94
C LEU A 25 -7.51 -5.35 5.40
N GLU A 26 -6.47 -5.75 6.12
CA GLU A 26 -5.07 -5.59 5.71
C GLU A 26 -4.75 -6.23 4.34
N GLU A 27 -5.38 -7.35 3.98
CA GLU A 27 -5.25 -7.96 2.65
C GLU A 27 -5.84 -7.06 1.56
N ILE A 28 -7.01 -6.46 1.81
CA ILE A 28 -7.67 -5.53 0.88
C ILE A 28 -6.84 -4.26 0.75
N LEU A 29 -6.36 -3.71 1.86
CA LEU A 29 -5.56 -2.48 1.86
C LEU A 29 -4.22 -2.69 1.16
N LEU A 30 -3.53 -3.79 1.44
CA LEU A 30 -2.27 -4.14 0.79
C LEU A 30 -2.48 -4.27 -0.73
N LEU A 31 -3.55 -4.96 -1.15
CA LEU A 31 -3.92 -5.07 -2.55
C LEU A 31 -4.11 -3.69 -3.21
N CYS A 32 -4.89 -2.81 -2.58
CA CYS A 32 -5.14 -1.46 -3.10
C CYS A 32 -3.84 -0.65 -3.25
N VAL A 33 -2.97 -0.67 -2.23
CA VAL A 33 -1.70 0.06 -2.26
C VAL A 33 -0.78 -0.47 -3.35
N CYS A 34 -0.56 -1.78 -3.42
CA CYS A 34 0.32 -2.38 -4.42
C CYS A 34 -0.20 -2.16 -5.85
N ALA A 35 -1.51 -2.29 -6.07
CA ALA A 35 -2.11 -2.06 -7.37
C ALA A 35 -2.01 -0.59 -7.78
N ALA A 36 -2.33 0.35 -6.89
CA ALA A 36 -2.26 1.79 -7.17
C ALA A 36 -0.83 2.24 -7.52
N ILE A 37 0.18 1.79 -6.76
CA ILE A 37 1.60 2.08 -7.06
C ILE A 37 2.02 1.47 -8.40
N SER A 38 1.42 0.33 -8.78
CA SER A 38 1.65 -0.32 -10.08
C SER A 38 0.90 0.33 -11.23
N GLY A 39 0.19 1.45 -11.00
CA GLY A 39 -0.54 2.20 -12.02
C GLY A 39 -1.96 1.70 -12.28
N ALA A 40 -2.52 0.86 -11.42
CA ALA A 40 -3.93 0.47 -11.53
C ALA A 40 -4.84 1.67 -11.19
N ASP A 41 -5.66 2.08 -12.16
CA ASP A 41 -6.65 3.14 -12.01
C ASP A 41 -8.07 2.54 -11.92
N GLY A 42 -8.72 2.70 -10.77
CA GLY A 42 -10.07 2.20 -10.48
C GLY A 42 -10.19 0.76 -9.97
N TRP A 43 -11.37 0.39 -9.46
CA TRP A 43 -11.58 -0.88 -8.75
C TRP A 43 -11.42 -2.13 -9.63
N LYS A 44 -11.80 -2.04 -10.91
CA LYS A 44 -11.66 -3.15 -11.87
C LYS A 44 -10.21 -3.51 -12.12
N SER A 45 -9.36 -2.51 -12.32
CA SER A 45 -7.93 -2.73 -12.56
C SER A 45 -7.23 -3.24 -11.29
N ILE A 46 -7.64 -2.77 -10.11
CA ILE A 46 -7.15 -3.32 -8.82
C ILE A 46 -7.56 -4.78 -8.63
N ALA A 47 -8.81 -5.15 -8.91
CA ALA A 47 -9.27 -6.54 -8.84
C ALA A 47 -8.49 -7.44 -9.81
N GLU A 48 -8.23 -6.96 -11.02
CA GLU A 48 -7.43 -7.66 -12.02
C GLU A 48 -5.96 -7.81 -11.59
N PHE A 49 -5.37 -6.78 -11.02
CA PHE A 49 -4.04 -6.86 -10.42
C PHE A 49 -4.00 -7.94 -9.33
N GLY A 50 -5.01 -7.98 -8.45
CA GLY A 50 -5.12 -8.98 -7.39
C GLY A 50 -5.15 -10.41 -7.92
N ARG A 51 -5.95 -10.66 -8.96
CA ARG A 51 -6.03 -11.96 -9.64
C ARG A 51 -4.71 -12.36 -10.29
N THR A 52 -4.11 -11.45 -11.04
CA THR A 52 -2.88 -11.71 -11.82
C THR A 52 -1.64 -11.83 -10.93
N LYS A 53 -1.61 -11.15 -9.78
CA LYS A 53 -0.47 -11.11 -8.86
C LYS A 53 -0.71 -11.82 -7.53
N LEU A 54 -1.76 -12.66 -7.42
CA LEU A 54 -2.10 -13.38 -6.18
C LEU A 54 -0.90 -14.13 -5.57
N ASN A 55 -0.14 -14.86 -6.39
CA ASN A 55 1.03 -15.60 -5.90
C ASN A 55 2.15 -14.68 -5.36
N TRP A 56 2.24 -13.46 -5.88
CA TRP A 56 3.19 -12.45 -5.38
C TRP A 56 2.67 -11.80 -4.09
N LEU A 57 1.38 -11.47 -4.04
CA LEU A 57 0.72 -10.95 -2.83
C LEU A 57 0.83 -11.91 -1.65
N ARG A 58 0.79 -13.23 -1.93
CA ARG A 58 0.97 -14.31 -0.94
C ARG A 58 2.34 -14.34 -0.24
N LYS A 59 3.31 -13.55 -0.70
CA LYS A 59 4.60 -13.38 -0.03
C LYS A 59 4.52 -12.44 1.17
N PHE A 60 3.45 -11.66 1.29
CA PHE A 60 3.27 -10.65 2.34
C PHE A 60 2.16 -11.02 3.32
N LEU A 61 1.03 -11.55 2.84
CA LEU A 61 -0.12 -12.00 3.63
C LEU A 61 -0.68 -13.30 3.03
N GLU A 62 -1.52 -14.05 3.75
CA GLU A 62 -1.94 -15.39 3.30
C GLU A 62 -2.85 -15.39 2.06
N PHE A 63 -3.77 -14.41 1.93
CA PHE A 63 -4.82 -14.39 0.91
C PHE A 63 -5.53 -15.74 0.80
N LYS A 64 -5.93 -16.30 1.95
CA LYS A 64 -6.52 -17.65 2.07
C LYS A 64 -7.74 -17.82 1.18
N ASN A 65 -8.56 -16.77 1.10
CA ASN A 65 -9.81 -16.76 0.34
C ASN A 65 -9.66 -16.18 -1.09
N GLY A 66 -8.43 -15.91 -1.54
CA GLY A 66 -8.13 -15.21 -2.79
C GLY A 66 -8.19 -13.69 -2.64
N THR A 67 -8.37 -12.98 -3.75
CA THR A 67 -8.56 -11.51 -3.76
C THR A 67 -10.04 -11.14 -3.91
N PRO A 68 -10.47 -10.01 -3.31
CA PRO A 68 -11.84 -9.51 -3.47
C PRO A 68 -12.17 -9.12 -4.92
N SER A 69 -13.48 -9.05 -5.24
CA SER A 69 -13.97 -8.42 -6.47
C SER A 69 -13.85 -6.89 -6.39
N ASP A 70 -13.98 -6.24 -7.54
CA ASP A 70 -14.03 -4.78 -7.66
C ASP A 70 -15.17 -4.16 -6.83
N ASP A 71 -16.35 -4.76 -6.83
CA ASP A 71 -17.47 -4.34 -5.98
C ASP A 71 -17.13 -4.43 -4.49
N CYS A 72 -16.48 -5.52 -4.07
CA CYS A 72 -16.09 -5.71 -2.68
C CYS A 72 -15.04 -4.66 -2.28
N ILE A 73 -14.03 -4.42 -3.11
CA ILE A 73 -13.02 -3.40 -2.89
C ILE A 73 -13.68 -2.03 -2.73
N GLY A 74 -14.49 -1.61 -3.70
CA GLY A 74 -15.15 -0.30 -3.68
C GLY A 74 -16.05 -0.14 -2.44
N TRP A 75 -16.79 -1.18 -2.07
CA TRP A 75 -17.68 -1.16 -0.90
C TRP A 75 -16.92 -1.03 0.43
N VAL A 76 -15.76 -1.68 0.57
CA VAL A 76 -14.91 -1.56 1.75
C VAL A 76 -14.24 -0.20 1.79
N MET A 77 -13.62 0.23 0.69
CA MET A 77 -12.92 1.51 0.61
C MET A 77 -13.84 2.70 0.90
N ALA A 78 -15.11 2.65 0.44
CA ALA A 78 -16.10 3.69 0.70
C ALA A 78 -16.52 3.82 2.18
N ARG A 79 -16.24 2.81 3.02
CA ARG A 79 -16.58 2.81 4.46
C ARG A 79 -15.42 3.17 5.36
N LEU A 80 -14.20 3.08 4.85
CA LEU A 80 -13.02 3.41 5.63
C LEU A 80 -12.98 4.91 5.91
N SER A 81 -12.52 5.25 7.12
CA SER A 81 -12.20 6.64 7.46
C SER A 81 -11.06 7.12 6.57
N PRO A 82 -11.27 8.13 5.70
CA PRO A 82 -10.20 8.66 4.86
C PRO A 82 -9.04 9.21 5.70
N THR A 83 -9.36 9.84 6.83
CA THR A 83 -8.38 10.39 7.77
C THR A 83 -7.52 9.30 8.39
N ALA A 84 -8.12 8.21 8.88
CA ALA A 84 -7.36 7.12 9.50
C ALA A 84 -6.43 6.43 8.48
N LEU A 85 -6.91 6.22 7.25
CA LEU A 85 -6.11 5.64 6.18
C LEU A 85 -4.95 6.56 5.79
N GLN A 86 -5.18 7.88 5.71
CA GLN A 86 -4.15 8.87 5.43
C GLN A 86 -3.08 8.91 6.52
N GLU A 87 -3.48 8.90 7.79
CA GLU A 87 -2.55 8.90 8.94
C GLU A 87 -1.68 7.63 8.95
N CYS A 88 -2.29 6.48 8.69
CA CYS A 88 -1.62 5.20 8.49
C CYS A 88 -0.57 5.30 7.38
N PHE A 89 -0.95 5.82 6.20
CA PHE A 89 -0.04 5.97 5.07
C PHE A 89 1.12 6.95 5.35
N ILE A 90 0.85 8.06 6.02
CA ILE A 90 1.88 9.04 6.44
C ILE A 90 2.86 8.39 7.43
N THR A 91 2.35 7.60 8.37
CA THR A 91 3.18 6.90 9.36
C THR A 91 4.14 5.93 8.68
N TRP A 92 3.63 5.16 7.71
CA TRP A 92 4.46 4.26 6.92
C TRP A 92 5.50 4.99 6.05
N THR A 93 5.12 6.05 5.36
CA THR A 93 6.07 6.81 4.52
C THR A 93 7.16 7.51 5.35
N LYS A 94 6.84 7.99 6.56
CA LYS A 94 7.83 8.49 7.52
C LYS A 94 8.79 7.41 7.98
N SER A 95 8.30 6.20 8.29
CA SER A 95 9.17 5.10 8.71
C SER A 95 10.17 4.71 7.62
N ILE A 96 9.76 4.78 6.35
CA ILE A 96 10.66 4.58 5.20
C ILE A 96 11.70 5.70 5.15
N ALA A 97 11.30 6.96 5.27
CA ALA A 97 12.22 8.10 5.20
C ALA A 97 13.28 8.05 6.31
N ASP A 98 12.91 7.63 7.52
CA ASP A 98 13.85 7.44 8.63
C ASP A 98 14.83 6.31 8.33
N LEU A 99 14.34 5.20 7.76
CA LEU A 99 15.17 4.04 7.39
C LEU A 99 16.18 4.38 6.28
N THR A 100 15.76 5.19 5.30
CA THR A 100 16.61 5.61 4.19
C THR A 100 17.41 6.87 4.50
N LYS A 101 17.27 7.47 5.69
CA LYS A 101 17.84 8.79 6.04
C LYS A 101 17.46 9.90 5.03
N GLY A 102 16.31 9.76 4.37
CA GLY A 102 15.87 10.65 3.32
C GLY A 102 16.61 10.46 1.98
N ASP A 103 17.37 9.38 1.80
CA ASP A 103 18.02 9.07 0.54
C ASP A 103 16.97 8.88 -0.57
N VAL A 104 17.09 9.66 -1.63
CA VAL A 104 16.21 9.63 -2.79
C VAL A 104 16.95 8.93 -3.93
N ILE A 105 16.44 7.77 -4.35
CA ILE A 105 16.96 7.04 -5.51
C ILE A 105 16.10 7.40 -6.73
N ALA A 106 16.74 7.96 -7.75
CA ALA A 106 16.11 8.19 -9.04
C ALA A 106 15.92 6.87 -9.80
N ILE A 107 14.70 6.33 -9.82
CA ILE A 107 14.38 5.07 -10.50
C ILE A 107 14.41 5.24 -12.03
N ASP A 108 14.04 6.42 -12.52
CA ASP A 108 13.96 6.76 -13.96
C ASP A 108 15.31 7.26 -14.55
N GLY A 109 16.40 7.20 -13.78
CA GLY A 109 17.70 7.76 -14.17
C GLY A 109 17.78 9.29 -14.18
N LYS A 110 16.71 9.97 -13.74
CA LYS A 110 16.65 11.43 -13.64
C LYS A 110 17.30 11.93 -12.35
N THR A 111 18.40 12.67 -12.46
CA THR A 111 19.03 13.32 -11.30
C THR A 111 18.17 14.47 -10.76
N LEU A 112 18.11 14.61 -9.43
CA LEU A 112 17.50 15.79 -8.78
C LEU A 112 18.25 17.06 -9.20
N ARG A 113 17.53 18.08 -9.67
CA ARG A 113 18.13 19.36 -10.10
C ARG A 113 18.84 20.00 -8.89
N GLY A 114 20.17 20.02 -8.93
CA GLY A 114 21.01 20.57 -7.85
C GLY A 114 21.56 19.56 -6.85
N SER A 115 21.48 18.25 -7.10
CA SER A 115 22.09 17.21 -6.23
C SER A 115 23.62 17.06 -6.40
N HIS A 116 24.31 18.14 -6.79
CA HIS A 116 25.76 18.14 -6.88
C HIS A 116 26.37 17.84 -5.52
N ASP A 117 27.39 17.00 -5.50
CA ASP A 117 28.09 16.64 -4.27
C ASP A 117 28.93 17.86 -3.86
N ARG A 118 28.43 18.63 -2.89
CA ARG A 118 29.12 19.83 -2.39
C ARG A 118 30.52 19.52 -1.85
N SER A 119 30.78 18.28 -1.44
CA SER A 119 32.10 17.87 -0.95
C SER A 119 33.12 17.72 -2.09
N ASN A 120 32.66 17.45 -3.32
CA ASN A 120 33.52 17.16 -4.47
C ASN A 120 33.40 18.19 -5.62
N GLY A 121 32.58 19.24 -5.46
CA GLY A 121 32.44 20.30 -6.46
C GLY A 121 31.99 19.81 -7.84
N ARG A 122 31.25 18.70 -7.89
CA ARG A 122 30.76 18.07 -9.12
C ARG A 122 29.26 17.86 -9.08
#